data_AF-A0A6G4TV42-F1
#
_entry.id   AF-A0A6G4TV42-F1
#
_cell.length_a   1.000
_cell.length_b   1.000
_cell.length_c   1.000
_cell.angle_alpha   90.00
_cell.angle_beta   90.00
_cell.angle_gamma   90.00
#
_symmetry.space_group_name_H-M   'P 1'
#
loop_
_entity.id
_entity.type
_entity.pdbx_description
1 polymer ?
#
loop_
_entity_poly.entity_id
_entity_poly.type
_entity_poly.pdbx_seq_one_letter_code
_entity_poly.pdbx_strand_id
1 'polypeptide(L)'
;MARKLPYSPGDIFVVPLRDHGYVLGVVARANGKGIVLGYFFGPPMEALEESLAARKFEPSAAVKIARFGDLGLIRGKWEIVGRVEPWEPTQWGVPEFCRDGSVRVTYDDESLVICREESIDSNDCQALPQDGLEGAGFVEIKLTRLFGT
;
A
#
# COMPACT_ATOMS: atom_id res chain seq x y z
N MET A 1 -13.01 -24.78 -1.69
CA MET A 1 -12.11 -24.33 -0.61
C MET A 1 -11.50 -23.01 -1.03
N ALA A 2 -11.61 -21.96 -0.21
CA ALA A 2 -10.92 -20.70 -0.48
C ALA A 2 -9.40 -20.97 -0.43
N ARG A 3 -8.66 -20.57 -1.47
CA ARG A 3 -7.21 -20.73 -1.52
C ARG A 3 -6.59 -19.82 -0.46
N LYS A 4 -5.78 -20.38 0.44
CA LYS A 4 -5.06 -19.59 1.44
C LYS A 4 -4.06 -18.68 0.72
N LEU A 5 -4.17 -17.37 0.92
CA LEU A 5 -3.25 -16.38 0.38
C LEU A 5 -1.91 -16.44 1.15
N PRO A 6 -0.77 -16.13 0.50
CA PRO A 6 0.55 -16.13 1.14
C PRO A 6 0.82 -14.88 1.98
N TYR A 7 -0.19 -14.03 2.18
CA TYR A 7 -0.11 -12.77 2.90
C TYR A 7 -1.43 -12.50 3.63
N SER A 8 -1.38 -11.61 4.61
CA SER A 8 -2.48 -11.22 5.47
C SER A 8 -2.31 -9.77 5.94
N PRO A 9 -3.39 -9.09 6.39
CA PRO A 9 -3.27 -7.79 7.03
C PRO A 9 -2.24 -7.80 8.17
N GLY A 10 -1.38 -6.79 8.20
CA GLY A 10 -0.26 -6.64 9.12
C GLY A 10 1.08 -7.15 8.61
N ASP A 11 1.10 -7.93 7.53
CA ASP A 11 2.35 -8.41 6.95
C ASP A 11 3.13 -7.26 6.31
N ILE A 12 4.44 -7.26 6.56
CA ILE A 12 5.41 -6.35 5.96
C ILE A 12 6.00 -7.05 4.75
N PHE A 13 5.97 -6.36 3.61
CA PHE A 13 6.50 -6.85 2.35
C PHE A 13 7.50 -5.87 1.74
N VAL A 14 8.36 -6.38 0.87
CA VAL A 14 9.28 -5.55 0.07
C VAL A 14 8.75 -5.35 -1.34
N VAL A 15 8.96 -4.17 -1.89
CA VAL A 15 8.72 -3.84 -3.29
C VAL A 15 10.06 -3.48 -3.91
N PRO A 16 10.53 -4.24 -4.92
CA PRO A 16 11.76 -3.86 -5.63
C PRO A 16 11.52 -2.58 -6.43
N LEU A 17 12.43 -1.61 -6.32
CA LEU A 17 12.43 -0.50 -7.27
C LEU A 17 13.06 -0.95 -8.58
N ARG A 18 12.84 -0.18 -9.64
CA ARG A 18 13.25 -0.56 -11.01
C ARG A 18 14.76 -0.47 -11.23
N ASP A 19 15.44 0.38 -10.47
CA ASP A 19 16.83 0.74 -10.69
C ASP A 19 17.71 0.58 -9.43
N HIS A 20 17.14 0.53 -8.22
CA HIS A 20 17.91 0.35 -6.98
C HIS A 20 17.07 -0.17 -5.81
N GLY A 21 17.63 -1.05 -4.97
CA GLY A 21 17.08 -1.33 -3.64
C GLY A 21 15.59 -1.73 -3.59
N TYR A 22 15.01 -1.52 -2.41
CA TYR A 22 13.66 -1.97 -2.06
C TYR A 22 12.93 -0.95 -1.20
N VAL A 23 11.61 -0.92 -1.30
CA VAL A 23 10.74 -0.12 -0.43
C VAL A 23 9.85 -1.05 0.37
N LEU A 24 9.60 -0.69 1.62
CA LEU A 24 8.74 -1.48 2.50
C LEU A 24 7.28 -1.11 2.30
N GLY A 25 6.42 -2.11 2.30
CA GLY A 25 4.97 -1.98 2.32
C GLY A 25 4.38 -2.74 3.50
N VAL A 26 3.24 -2.28 4.01
CA VAL A 26 2.41 -3.01 4.97
C VAL A 26 1.06 -3.29 4.33
N VAL A 27 0.61 -4.54 4.42
CA VAL A 27 -0.74 -4.95 3.99
C VAL A 27 -1.74 -4.40 5.03
N ALA A 28 -2.49 -3.36 4.68
CA ALA A 28 -3.51 -2.81 5.57
C ALA A 28 -4.85 -3.55 5.43
N ARG A 29 -5.28 -3.83 4.20
CA ARG A 29 -6.50 -4.59 3.89
C ARG A 29 -6.29 -5.48 2.68
N ALA A 30 -7.00 -6.59 2.63
CA ALA A 30 -7.01 -7.51 1.49
C ALA A 30 -8.42 -8.09 1.31
N ASN A 31 -9.02 -7.89 0.15
CA ASN A 31 -10.43 -8.29 -0.06
C ASN A 31 -10.62 -9.77 -0.44
N GLY A 32 -9.53 -10.56 -0.47
CA GLY A 32 -9.54 -11.96 -0.86
C GLY A 32 -9.83 -12.23 -2.34
N LYS A 33 -9.97 -11.18 -3.17
CA LYS A 33 -10.34 -11.25 -4.60
C LYS A 33 -9.30 -10.60 -5.52
N GLY A 34 -8.05 -10.48 -5.06
CA GLY A 34 -6.98 -9.93 -5.88
C GLY A 34 -6.61 -8.47 -5.59
N ILE A 35 -7.31 -7.78 -4.68
CA ILE A 35 -7.06 -6.36 -4.37
C ILE A 35 -6.56 -6.23 -2.94
N VAL A 36 -5.50 -5.44 -2.79
CA VAL A 36 -4.84 -5.13 -1.51
C VAL A 36 -4.76 -3.61 -1.35
N LEU A 37 -4.97 -3.12 -0.14
CA LEU A 37 -4.58 -1.78 0.27
C LEU A 37 -3.21 -1.85 0.95
N GLY A 38 -2.24 -1.11 0.43
CA GLY A 38 -0.90 -1.02 0.99
C GLY A 38 -0.52 0.38 1.45
N TYR A 39 0.23 0.42 2.53
CA TYR A 39 0.93 1.60 3.05
C TYR A 39 2.42 1.42 2.77
N PHE A 40 3.06 2.38 2.13
CA PHE A 40 4.46 2.27 1.68
C PHE A 40 5.35 3.27 2.42
N PHE A 41 6.56 2.83 2.78
CA PHE A 41 7.44 3.50 3.72
C PHE A 41 8.85 3.68 3.18
N GLY A 42 9.40 4.88 3.38
CA GLY A 42 10.79 5.21 3.08
C GLY A 42 11.66 5.36 4.34
N PRO A 43 12.96 5.61 4.19
CA PRO A 43 13.72 5.58 2.92
C PRO A 43 13.85 4.16 2.34
N PRO A 44 14.24 4.00 1.06
CA PRO A 44 14.53 2.68 0.49
C PRO A 44 15.61 1.94 1.28
N MET A 45 15.56 0.62 1.25
CA MET A 45 16.62 -0.29 1.70
C MET A 45 17.55 -0.59 0.53
N GLU A 46 18.86 -0.64 0.78
CA GLU A 46 19.82 -0.97 -0.28
C GLU A 46 19.85 -2.47 -0.59
N ALA A 47 19.62 -3.31 0.42
CA ALA A 47 19.63 -4.77 0.33
C ALA A 47 18.54 -5.39 1.21
N LEU A 48 18.11 -6.62 0.90
CA LEU A 48 17.03 -7.29 1.64
C LEU A 48 17.44 -7.71 3.05
N GLU A 49 18.73 -7.90 3.28
CA GLU A 49 19.32 -8.29 4.55
C GLU A 49 19.40 -7.12 5.56
N GLU A 50 19.03 -5.91 5.15
CA GLU A 50 19.00 -4.75 6.05
C GLU A 50 17.98 -4.96 7.18
N SER A 51 18.40 -4.67 8.41
CA SER A 51 17.58 -4.91 9.59
C SER A 51 16.33 -4.03 9.64
N LEU A 52 15.17 -4.67 9.75
CA LEU A 52 13.89 -3.98 9.99
C LEU A 52 13.70 -3.51 11.43
N ALA A 53 14.57 -3.92 12.37
CA ALA A 53 14.37 -3.67 13.80
C ALA A 53 14.33 -2.18 14.17
N ALA A 54 15.01 -1.33 13.40
CA ALA A 54 15.00 0.13 13.60
C ALA A 54 13.83 0.83 12.87
N ARG A 55 13.12 0.13 11.99
CA ARG A 55 11.99 0.71 11.24
C ARG A 55 10.74 0.71 12.10
N LYS A 56 10.12 1.89 12.20
CA LYS A 56 8.81 2.06 12.81
C LYS A 56 7.77 2.16 11.72
N PHE A 57 6.71 1.38 11.85
CA PHE A 57 5.59 1.35 10.93
C PHE A 57 4.40 2.05 11.57
N GLU A 58 4.28 3.35 11.30
CA GLU A 58 3.14 4.16 11.74
C GLU A 58 2.36 4.62 10.49
N PRO A 59 1.03 4.47 10.44
CA PRO A 59 0.23 4.84 9.27
C PRO A 59 0.47 6.27 8.76
N SER A 60 0.71 7.21 9.68
CA SER A 60 1.00 8.62 9.39
C SER A 60 2.37 8.87 8.74
N ALA A 61 3.31 7.93 8.87
CA ALA A 61 4.63 8.00 8.25
C ALA A 61 4.66 7.40 6.83
N ALA A 62 3.53 6.87 6.35
CA ALA A 62 3.45 6.33 5.00
C ALA A 62 3.60 7.45 3.97
N VAL A 63 4.52 7.26 3.03
CA VAL A 63 4.77 8.22 1.95
C VAL A 63 3.82 8.01 0.77
N LYS A 64 3.21 6.83 0.68
CA LYS A 64 2.18 6.49 -0.29
C LYS A 64 1.22 5.48 0.33
N ILE A 65 -0.06 5.68 0.05
CA ILE A 65 -1.12 4.72 0.33
C ILE A 65 -1.79 4.42 -1.02
N ALA A 66 -1.99 3.15 -1.36
CA ALA A 66 -2.59 2.79 -2.64
C ALA A 66 -3.28 1.42 -2.61
N ARG A 67 -4.32 1.28 -3.44
CA ARG A 67 -4.89 -0.02 -3.78
C ARG A 67 -4.12 -0.62 -4.96
N PHE A 68 -3.79 -1.90 -4.88
CA PHE A 68 -3.05 -2.59 -5.94
C PHE A 68 -3.47 -4.06 -6.10
N GLY A 69 -3.16 -4.62 -7.27
CA GLY A 69 -3.35 -6.04 -7.56
C GLY A 69 -2.31 -6.94 -6.87
N ASP A 70 -2.74 -8.02 -6.24
CA ASP A 70 -1.93 -8.89 -5.38
C ASP A 70 -0.86 -9.77 -6.07
N LEU A 71 -0.73 -9.68 -7.40
CA LEU A 71 0.16 -10.54 -8.18
C LEU A 71 1.63 -10.45 -7.75
N GLY A 72 2.09 -9.29 -7.26
CA GLY A 72 3.45 -9.14 -6.72
C GLY A 72 3.69 -10.04 -5.50
N LEU A 73 2.71 -10.11 -4.60
CA LEU A 73 2.73 -10.92 -3.38
C LEU A 73 2.53 -12.40 -3.71
N ILE A 74 1.54 -12.74 -4.55
CA ILE A 74 1.24 -14.14 -4.91
C ILE A 74 2.40 -14.80 -5.64
N ARG A 75 3.13 -14.06 -6.49
CA ARG A 75 4.29 -14.59 -7.23
C ARG A 75 5.58 -14.59 -6.42
N GLY A 76 5.56 -14.10 -5.18
CA GLY A 76 6.74 -14.00 -4.32
C GLY A 76 7.79 -13.00 -4.81
N LYS A 77 7.46 -12.14 -5.78
CA LYS A 77 8.36 -11.04 -6.18
C LYS A 77 8.41 -9.97 -5.08
N TRP A 78 7.30 -9.80 -4.37
CA TRP A 78 7.20 -8.97 -3.19
C TRP A 78 7.21 -9.89 -1.98
N GLU A 79 8.40 -10.12 -1.45
CA GLU A 79 8.62 -11.05 -0.34
C GLU A 79 8.03 -10.51 0.96
N ILE A 80 7.40 -11.38 1.75
CA ILE A 80 6.97 -11.06 3.11
C ILE A 80 8.18 -11.21 4.03
N VAL A 81 8.62 -10.09 4.61
CA VAL A 81 9.87 -10.00 5.39
C VAL A 81 9.62 -9.82 6.89
N GLY A 82 8.37 -9.69 7.30
CA GLY A 82 8.01 -9.55 8.70
C GLY A 82 6.54 -9.22 8.90
N ARG A 83 6.23 -8.74 10.10
CA ARG A 83 4.88 -8.34 10.50
C ARG A 83 4.96 -7.16 11.45
N VAL A 84 4.00 -6.24 11.35
CA VAL A 84 3.82 -5.16 12.32
C VAL A 84 3.30 -5.76 13.63
N GLU A 85 4.03 -5.56 14.73
CA GLU A 85 3.67 -6.06 16.06
C GLU A 85 3.76 -4.94 17.12
N PRO A 86 2.69 -4.68 17.91
CA PRO A 86 1.37 -5.28 17.80
C PRO A 86 0.62 -4.82 16.54
N TRP A 87 -0.17 -5.71 15.94
CA TRP A 87 -1.06 -5.35 14.83
C TRP A 87 -2.43 -4.87 15.34
N GLU A 88 -2.75 -3.59 15.10
CA GLU A 88 -4.03 -2.99 15.45
C GLU A 88 -4.78 -2.49 14.20
N PRO A 89 -5.69 -3.28 13.59
CA PRO A 89 -6.34 -2.94 12.32
C PRO A 89 -7.04 -1.57 12.28
N THR A 90 -7.51 -1.08 13.43
CA THR A 90 -8.18 0.22 13.60
C THR A 90 -7.24 1.40 13.37
N GLN A 91 -5.94 1.24 13.58
CA GLN A 91 -4.94 2.26 13.26
C GLN A 91 -4.66 2.32 11.74
N TRP A 92 -4.92 1.22 11.02
CA TRP A 92 -4.61 1.04 9.60
C TRP A 92 -5.88 1.03 8.75
N GLY A 93 -6.75 2.03 8.89
CA GLY A 93 -8.03 2.12 8.17
C GLY A 93 -7.88 2.42 6.68
N VAL A 94 -8.92 2.16 5.87
CA VAL A 94 -8.93 2.62 4.47
C VAL A 94 -9.19 4.15 4.43
N PRO A 95 -8.26 4.97 3.91
CA PRO A 95 -8.50 6.40 3.82
C PRO A 95 -9.49 6.73 2.70
N GLU A 96 -9.95 7.98 2.68
CA GLU A 96 -10.59 8.56 1.50
C GLU A 96 -9.53 8.86 0.44
N PHE A 97 -9.89 8.76 -0.84
CA PHE A 97 -8.98 9.00 -1.95
C PHE A 97 -9.45 10.15 -2.84
N CYS A 98 -8.51 10.81 -3.50
CA CYS A 98 -8.77 11.82 -4.52
C CYS A 98 -8.71 11.22 -5.93
N ARG A 99 -9.81 11.29 -6.67
CA ARG A 99 -9.90 10.97 -8.09
C ARG A 99 -10.02 12.26 -8.92
N ASP A 100 -9.27 12.32 -10.00
CA ASP A 100 -9.32 13.39 -11.01
C ASP A 100 -9.27 14.83 -10.43
N GLY A 101 -8.60 15.00 -9.28
CA GLY A 101 -8.35 16.30 -8.65
C GLY A 101 -9.58 17.01 -8.07
N SER A 102 -10.76 16.39 -8.07
CA SER A 102 -12.00 17.04 -7.61
C SER A 102 -13.07 16.07 -7.08
N VAL A 103 -12.79 14.77 -7.02
CA VAL A 103 -13.73 13.77 -6.53
C VAL A 103 -13.12 13.02 -5.36
N ARG A 104 -13.80 13.04 -4.22
CA ARG A 104 -13.48 12.18 -3.09
C ARG A 104 -14.14 10.83 -3.26
N VAL A 105 -13.38 9.78 -3.05
CA VAL A 105 -13.83 8.38 -3.14
C VAL A 105 -13.63 7.70 -1.80
N THR A 106 -14.70 7.15 -1.24
CA THR A 106 -14.67 6.37 -0.01
C THR A 106 -14.90 4.90 -0.35
N TYR A 107 -14.08 4.02 0.22
CA TYR A 107 -14.16 2.57 0.03
C TYR A 107 -14.69 1.88 1.29
N ASP A 108 -15.37 0.75 1.09
CA ASP A 108 -15.65 -0.21 2.15
C ASP A 108 -14.34 -0.76 2.72
N ASP A 109 -14.25 -0.88 4.05
CA ASP A 109 -13.02 -1.28 4.75
C ASP A 109 -12.64 -2.75 4.45
N GLU A 110 -13.63 -3.62 4.21
CA GLU A 110 -13.41 -5.05 3.97
C GLU A 110 -13.35 -5.37 2.47
N SER A 111 -14.35 -4.93 1.70
CA SER A 111 -14.50 -5.33 0.30
C SER A 111 -13.64 -4.50 -0.65
N LEU A 112 -13.18 -3.31 -0.21
CA LEU A 112 -12.47 -2.32 -1.03
C LEU A 112 -13.26 -1.91 -2.29
N VAL A 113 -14.59 -1.93 -2.18
CA VAL A 113 -15.54 -1.46 -3.19
C VAL A 113 -15.92 -0.02 -2.84
N ILE A 114 -16.14 0.82 -3.85
CA ILE A 114 -16.59 2.20 -3.66
C ILE A 114 -17.93 2.19 -2.92
N CYS A 115 -17.99 2.89 -1.79
CA CYS A 115 -19.20 3.13 -1.02
C CYS A 115 -19.82 4.49 -1.33
N ARG A 116 -18.98 5.50 -1.60
CA ARG A 116 -19.41 6.87 -1.80
C ARG A 116 -18.45 7.61 -2.72
N GLU A 117 -19.03 8.49 -3.53
CA GLU A 117 -18.31 9.46 -4.33
C GLU A 117 -18.95 10.83 -4.13
N GLU A 118 -18.14 11.85 -3.95
CA GLU A 118 -18.61 13.23 -3.81
C GLU A 118 -17.64 14.22 -4.45
N SER A 119 -18.18 15.29 -5.04
CA SER A 119 -17.38 16.39 -5.53
C SER A 119 -16.86 17.21 -4.36
N ILE A 120 -15.57 17.53 -4.38
CA ILE A 120 -14.88 18.33 -3.36
C ILE A 120 -13.99 19.37 -4.04
N ASP A 121 -13.56 20.36 -3.27
CA ASP A 121 -12.58 21.34 -3.73
C ASP A 121 -11.24 20.67 -4.05
N SER A 122 -10.54 21.22 -5.04
CA SER A 122 -9.27 20.68 -5.51
C SER A 122 -8.19 20.70 -4.42
N ASN A 123 -8.21 21.68 -3.52
CA ASN A 123 -7.29 21.78 -2.39
C ASN A 123 -7.52 20.63 -1.40
N ASP A 124 -8.77 20.31 -1.07
CA ASP A 124 -9.10 19.17 -0.20
C ASP A 124 -8.70 17.85 -0.86
N CYS A 125 -8.85 17.76 -2.18
CA CYS A 125 -8.46 16.58 -2.95
C CYS A 125 -6.95 16.36 -2.91
N GLN A 126 -6.14 17.42 -3.01
CA GLN A 126 -4.68 17.34 -2.95
C GLN A 126 -4.13 16.82 -1.62
N ALA A 127 -4.89 16.94 -0.53
CA ALA A 127 -4.52 16.40 0.77
C ALA A 127 -4.75 14.89 0.91
N LEU A 128 -5.50 14.28 -0.03
CA LEU A 128 -5.84 12.85 -0.01
C LEU A 128 -4.88 12.03 -0.89
N PRO A 129 -4.67 10.74 -0.57
CA PRO A 129 -4.00 9.82 -1.48
C PRO A 129 -4.71 9.75 -2.84
N GLN A 130 -3.93 9.59 -3.91
CA GLN A 130 -4.48 9.44 -5.26
C GLN A 130 -5.28 8.13 -5.39
N ASP A 131 -6.52 8.23 -5.89
CA ASP A 131 -7.34 7.06 -6.22
C ASP A 131 -6.81 6.30 -7.46
N GLY A 132 -7.09 5.02 -7.49
CA GLY A 132 -6.81 4.11 -8.58
C GLY A 132 -6.60 2.67 -8.09
N LEU A 133 -6.73 1.71 -9.01
CA LEU A 133 -6.26 0.35 -8.80
C LEU A 133 -4.97 0.15 -9.58
N GLU A 134 -3.85 0.09 -8.88
CA GLU A 134 -2.53 0.00 -9.50
C GLU A 134 -2.14 -1.47 -9.76
N GLY A 135 -1.57 -1.76 -10.93
CA GLY A 135 -0.89 -3.05 -11.13
C GLY A 135 0.43 -3.09 -10.35
N ALA A 136 0.89 -4.27 -9.90
CA ALA A 136 2.14 -4.41 -9.16
C ALA A 136 3.33 -3.72 -9.86
N GLY A 137 3.50 -3.95 -11.18
CA GLY A 137 4.57 -3.30 -11.94
C GLY A 137 4.45 -1.76 -12.02
N PHE A 138 3.25 -1.21 -11.86
CA PHE A 138 3.02 0.23 -11.84
C PHE A 138 3.31 0.83 -10.46
N VAL A 139 3.00 0.10 -9.37
CA VAL A 139 3.44 0.46 -8.02
C VAL A 139 4.97 0.56 -7.97
N GLU A 140 5.69 -0.44 -8.51
CA GLU A 140 7.16 -0.42 -8.61
C GLU A 140 7.66 0.85 -9.31
N ILE A 141 7.05 1.23 -10.45
CA ILE A 141 7.42 2.45 -11.19
C ILE A 141 7.17 3.71 -10.37
N LYS A 142 5.99 3.82 -9.74
CA LYS A 142 5.64 5.00 -8.93
C LYS A 142 6.56 5.16 -7.72
N LEU A 143 6.85 4.08 -7.00
CA LEU A 143 7.77 4.11 -5.87
C LEU A 143 9.20 4.43 -6.33
N THR A 144 9.65 3.89 -7.47
CA THR A 144 10.96 4.23 -8.05
C THR A 144 11.06 5.73 -8.31
N ARG A 145 10.01 6.38 -8.82
CA ARG A 145 10.00 7.84 -9.03
C ARG A 145 9.92 8.64 -7.73
N LEU A 146 9.24 8.11 -6.72
CA LEU A 146 9.09 8.79 -5.43
C LEU A 146 10.42 8.86 -4.67
N PHE A 147 11.26 7.83 -4.83
CA PHE A 147 12.54 7.70 -4.13
C PHE A 147 13.77 7.85 -5.03
N GLY A 148 13.57 7.98 -6.34
CA GLY A 148 14.62 8.28 -7.30
C GLY A 148 15.12 9.70 -7.09
N THR A 149 16.45 9.83 -7.02
CA THR A 149 17.19 11.10 -7.05
C THR A 149 17.04 11.84 -8.36
#